data_AF-A0A7S4HZG5-F1
#
_entry.id   AF-A0A7S4HZG5-F1
#
_cell.length_a   1.000
_cell.length_b   1.000
_cell.length_c   1.000
_cell.angle_alpha   90.00
_cell.angle_beta   90.00
_cell.angle_gamma   90.00
#
_symmetry.space_group_name_H-M   'P 1'
#
loop_
_entity.id
_entity.type
_entity.pdbx_description
1 polymer ?
#
loop_
_entity_poly.entity_id
_entity_poly.type
_entity_poly.pdbx_seq_one_letter_code
_entity_poly.pdbx_strand_id
1 'polypeptide(L)'
;VGGAFAARFLAEYDARCLLSTVDVYDPSPQLSQVLNHLSSDSSNSVVDLQGPRVSTLVLEGGNISVELGASIIFGGNKLITEQVESDPSLEKAPPGNTGKKTSDPGGFGLYDGNGIWDLIVRDDEPDWKVALQLAWRYNFDLIKMRSAVKDAYASFEKIYKIIDGPSVFASPDELWKAVGLFKTTTLSFEEYLDTIGVSGSKQKASTELSDVEWSWPRAAFAEFLPGWDSIARIFLPGHGSLRRELLEAINENNYNQNNSELDGLAGLVSFIPTQGDIYCVRHGNSQIIASAFSRAKRIHAAKCSSNDDRTGIQGREMDKNDADFRHVKIIVTSVVFNDDRVELWGKNSTGENGASNDADPVMIGYYDTVILAAPLQHAQIEFKAKDSAGVIRPLQLNRLCQHNGKELSCDDSLPSSATRKYTQTVTTIIANATLAHENFGLTEDENVPRSISVTARGKQEEGFSALSRLSDTEGSSGLFKIFSPDRLTETQLSRWFGSNYIVKHEKIWGGPHGGAYPDFGGGGEAVRSLPFLLHGDEDGTGPSLFYINAIEATVSAMEISAIGAKVVAKLAAIRMGILAH
;
A
#
# COMPACT_ATOMS: atom_id res chain seq x y z
N VAL A 1 -6.22 6.19 4.03
CA VAL A 1 -5.52 7.24 3.24
C VAL A 1 -6.48 7.91 2.27
N GLY A 2 -6.99 7.22 1.24
CA GLY A 2 -7.86 7.80 0.21
C GLY A 2 -8.99 8.68 0.74
N GLY A 3 -9.85 8.16 1.63
CA GLY A 3 -10.98 8.92 2.19
C GLY A 3 -10.57 10.16 2.99
N ALA A 4 -9.55 10.04 3.85
CA ALA A 4 -9.06 11.18 4.65
C ALA A 4 -8.42 12.28 3.79
N PHE A 5 -7.65 11.91 2.76
CA PHE A 5 -7.09 12.86 1.82
C PHE A 5 -8.15 13.49 0.91
N ALA A 6 -9.19 12.74 0.51
CA ALA A 6 -10.30 13.29 -0.26
C ALA A 6 -11.05 14.35 0.54
N ALA A 7 -11.33 14.09 1.82
CA ALA A 7 -11.90 15.08 2.73
C ALA A 7 -11.00 16.33 2.83
N ARG A 8 -9.68 16.15 3.00
CA ARG A 8 -8.72 17.27 3.00
C ARG A 8 -8.80 18.09 1.71
N PHE A 9 -8.72 17.47 0.54
CA PHE A 9 -8.72 18.18 -0.73
C PHE A 9 -10.05 18.86 -1.03
N LEU A 10 -11.18 18.24 -0.69
CA LEU A 10 -12.50 18.88 -0.78
C LEU A 10 -12.57 20.16 0.08
N ALA A 11 -12.07 20.12 1.32
CA ALA A 11 -11.97 21.30 2.17
C ALA A 11 -11.04 22.38 1.57
N GLU A 12 -9.93 21.97 0.93
CA GLU A 12 -9.01 22.89 0.24
C GLU A 12 -9.69 23.58 -0.96
N TYR A 13 -10.50 22.85 -1.73
CA TYR A 13 -11.21 23.38 -2.90
C TYR A 13 -12.42 24.24 -2.55
N ASP A 14 -13.08 23.99 -1.41
CA ASP A 14 -14.26 24.74 -1.01
C ASP A 14 -13.90 26.13 -0.46
N ALA A 15 -13.61 27.06 -1.36
CA ALA A 15 -13.31 28.45 -1.02
C ALA A 15 -14.58 29.27 -0.68
N ARG A 16 -15.76 28.78 -1.07
CA ARG A 16 -17.05 29.49 -0.93
C ARG A 16 -17.96 28.90 0.14
N CYS A 17 -17.50 27.89 0.88
CA CYS A 17 -18.25 27.23 1.94
C CYS A 17 -19.58 26.65 1.43
N LEU A 18 -19.52 25.99 0.25
CA LEU A 18 -20.66 25.33 -0.37
C LEU A 18 -20.87 23.91 0.19
N LEU A 19 -19.84 23.29 0.76
CA LEU A 19 -19.98 21.99 1.42
C LEU A 19 -20.77 22.16 2.73
N SER A 20 -21.87 21.43 2.83
CA SER A 20 -22.65 21.34 4.06
C SER A 20 -22.01 20.36 5.04
N THR A 21 -21.71 19.14 4.60
CA THR A 21 -21.06 18.12 5.43
C THR A 21 -20.13 17.23 4.60
N VAL A 22 -19.08 16.71 5.24
CA VAL A 22 -18.26 15.62 4.71
C VAL A 22 -18.15 14.52 5.76
N ASP A 23 -18.75 13.36 5.46
CA ASP A 23 -18.76 12.20 6.35
C ASP A 23 -17.85 11.10 5.81
N VAL A 24 -16.81 10.75 6.56
CA VAL A 24 -15.92 9.62 6.26
C VAL A 24 -16.38 8.42 7.07
N TYR A 25 -16.97 7.44 6.39
CA TYR A 25 -17.40 6.18 6.96
C TYR A 25 -16.26 5.17 6.96
N ASP A 26 -15.84 4.72 8.14
CA ASP A 26 -14.80 3.69 8.30
C ASP A 26 -15.21 2.71 9.41
N PRO A 27 -15.36 1.41 9.11
CA PRO A 27 -15.77 0.42 10.09
C PRO A 27 -14.63 0.00 11.04
N SER A 28 -13.39 0.43 10.82
CA SER A 28 -12.23 -0.01 11.59
C SER A 28 -12.43 0.21 13.10
N PRO A 29 -12.29 -0.83 13.95
CA PRO A 29 -12.46 -0.69 15.39
C PRO A 29 -11.35 0.17 16.00
N GLN A 30 -11.67 0.87 17.10
CA GLN A 30 -10.64 1.39 18.00
C GLN A 30 -9.78 0.22 18.49
N LEU A 31 -8.46 0.41 18.59
CA LEU A 31 -7.57 -0.54 19.23
C LEU A 31 -7.76 -0.51 20.78
N SER A 32 -8.99 -0.41 21.27
CA SER A 32 -9.33 -0.35 22.70
C SER A 32 -9.18 -1.71 23.40
N GLN A 33 -9.11 -2.83 22.66
CA GLN A 33 -8.95 -4.17 23.25
C GLN A 33 -7.53 -4.53 23.69
N VAL A 34 -6.51 -3.70 23.43
CA VAL A 34 -5.15 -3.89 23.98
C VAL A 34 -4.87 -2.97 25.19
N LEU A 35 -5.71 -1.96 25.44
CA LEU A 35 -5.51 -0.96 26.50
C LEU A 35 -6.27 -1.24 27.80
N ASN A 36 -7.16 -2.23 27.86
CA ASN A 36 -7.91 -2.56 29.07
C ASN A 36 -7.08 -3.21 30.21
N HIS A 37 -5.74 -3.21 30.11
CA HIS A 37 -4.86 -3.51 31.24
C HIS A 37 -4.02 -2.35 31.75
N LEU A 38 -4.16 -1.13 31.23
CA LEU A 38 -3.38 0.00 31.72
C LEU A 38 -4.24 1.27 31.77
N SER A 39 -4.95 1.43 32.88
CA SER A 39 -5.46 2.74 33.30
C SER A 39 -4.78 3.16 34.60
N SER A 40 -3.89 4.14 34.50
CA SER A 40 -3.75 5.30 35.40
C SER A 40 -2.51 6.10 35.01
N ASP A 41 -2.62 6.92 33.98
CA ASP A 41 -2.56 8.38 34.20
C ASP A 41 -2.71 9.14 32.88
N SER A 42 -3.41 10.25 33.01
CA SER A 42 -3.91 11.11 31.94
C SER A 42 -2.82 11.97 31.29
N SER A 43 -2.92 12.07 29.96
CA SER A 43 -2.75 13.27 29.10
C SER A 43 -1.77 13.10 27.93
N ASN A 44 -2.22 12.50 26.82
CA ASN A 44 -2.15 13.08 25.47
C ASN A 44 -2.78 12.17 24.40
N SER A 45 -3.17 12.81 23.30
CA SER A 45 -4.24 12.51 22.34
C SER A 45 -3.97 11.45 21.25
N VAL A 46 -5.02 10.67 20.98
CA VAL A 46 -5.54 10.16 19.68
C VAL A 46 -4.56 9.47 18.72
N VAL A 47 -4.63 8.13 18.67
CA VAL A 47 -4.43 7.34 17.43
C VAL A 47 -5.65 6.44 17.23
N ASP A 48 -6.81 7.06 16.98
CA ASP A 48 -8.09 6.34 16.79
C ASP A 48 -8.39 6.02 15.32
N LEU A 49 -7.63 6.57 14.36
CA LEU A 49 -7.76 6.25 12.94
C LEU A 49 -6.58 5.40 12.47
N GLN A 50 -6.83 4.12 12.25
CA GLN A 50 -5.93 3.23 11.52
C GLN A 50 -6.51 2.96 10.13
N GLY A 51 -5.67 2.94 9.10
CA GLY A 51 -6.09 2.52 7.77
C GLY A 51 -6.02 1.00 7.63
N PRO A 52 -6.81 0.39 6.73
CA PRO A 52 -6.80 -1.05 6.51
C PRO A 52 -5.50 -1.59 5.92
N ARG A 53 -4.53 -0.73 5.54
CA ARG A 53 -3.18 -1.10 5.07
C ARG A 53 -2.06 -0.23 5.66
N VAL A 54 -2.43 0.75 6.49
CA VAL A 54 -1.52 1.65 7.21
C VAL A 54 -1.92 1.57 8.68
N SER A 55 -1.27 0.67 9.40
CA SER A 55 -1.59 0.34 10.78
C SER A 55 -0.30 0.20 11.55
N THR A 56 -0.35 0.71 12.78
CA THR A 56 0.75 0.71 13.71
C THR A 56 0.30 -0.01 14.97
N LEU A 57 1.08 -1.00 15.39
CA LEU A 57 0.95 -1.69 16.65
C LEU A 57 1.76 -0.95 17.71
N VAL A 58 1.13 -0.65 18.84
CA VAL A 58 1.81 -0.05 19.99
C VAL A 58 1.97 -1.11 21.08
N LEU A 59 3.20 -1.30 21.55
CA LEU A 59 3.61 -2.29 22.54
C LEU A 59 4.15 -1.60 23.81
N GLU A 60 4.30 -2.37 24.89
CA GLU A 60 4.96 -1.95 26.15
C GLU A 60 4.41 -0.65 26.76
N GLY A 61 3.08 -0.54 26.84
CA GLY A 61 2.42 0.60 27.48
C GLY A 61 2.59 1.94 26.72
N GLY A 62 2.85 1.91 25.42
CA GLY A 62 2.97 3.13 24.60
C GLY A 62 4.37 3.39 24.04
N ASN A 63 5.37 2.65 24.51
CA ASN A 63 6.78 3.00 24.30
C ASN A 63 7.40 2.43 23.02
N ILE A 64 6.81 1.38 22.45
CA ILE A 64 7.29 0.75 21.21
C ILE A 64 6.21 0.81 20.15
N SER A 65 6.51 1.38 18.98
CA SER A 65 5.62 1.40 17.82
C SER A 65 6.18 0.54 16.69
N VAL A 66 5.36 -0.37 16.17
CA VAL A 66 5.73 -1.26 15.06
C VAL A 66 4.74 -1.12 13.92
N GLU A 67 5.22 -0.83 12.72
CA GLU A 67 4.38 -0.82 11.54
C GLU A 67 3.97 -2.24 11.17
N LEU A 68 2.68 -2.47 11.02
CA LEU A 68 2.16 -3.75 10.55
C LEU A 68 2.09 -3.80 9.02
N GLY A 69 1.82 -2.67 8.37
CA GLY A 69 1.68 -2.55 6.91
C GLY A 69 2.73 -1.63 6.30
N ALA A 70 2.25 -0.56 5.62
CA ALA A 70 3.08 0.45 4.99
C ALA A 70 4.13 1.05 5.95
N SER A 71 5.36 0.57 5.85
CA SER A 71 6.42 0.82 6.84
C SER A 71 7.45 1.87 6.42
N ILE A 72 7.45 2.24 5.13
CA ILE A 72 8.42 3.16 4.53
C ILE A 72 7.67 4.22 3.73
N ILE A 73 8.16 5.46 3.82
CA ILE A 73 7.74 6.61 3.01
C ILE A 73 8.96 7.07 2.22
N PHE A 74 8.80 7.19 0.90
CA PHE A 74 9.80 7.77 0.02
C PHE A 74 9.68 9.31 0.04
N GLY A 75 10.78 10.02 0.24
CA GLY A 75 10.83 11.49 0.31
C GLY A 75 10.33 12.20 -0.95
N GLY A 76 10.41 11.56 -2.12
CA GLY A 76 9.88 12.09 -3.37
C GLY A 76 8.34 12.03 -3.49
N ASN A 77 7.64 11.37 -2.56
CA ASN A 77 6.18 11.33 -2.51
C ASN A 77 5.64 12.67 -1.96
N LYS A 78 5.28 13.61 -2.85
CA LYS A 78 4.99 15.00 -2.47
C LYS A 78 3.73 15.14 -1.61
N LEU A 79 2.64 14.42 -1.87
CA LEU A 79 1.39 14.61 -1.12
C LEU A 79 1.49 14.09 0.31
N ILE A 80 2.06 12.89 0.48
CA ILE A 80 2.31 12.33 1.82
C ILE A 80 3.35 13.16 2.57
N THR A 81 4.45 13.54 1.90
CA THR A 81 5.52 14.31 2.55
C THR A 81 5.09 15.71 2.94
N GLU A 82 4.31 16.41 2.10
CA GLU A 82 3.71 17.69 2.46
C GLU A 82 2.76 17.55 3.65
N GLN A 83 1.98 16.47 3.73
CA GLN A 83 1.11 16.23 4.89
C GLN A 83 1.95 16.11 6.18
N VAL A 84 3.02 15.31 6.14
CA VAL A 84 3.93 15.13 7.29
C VAL A 84 4.61 16.44 7.67
N GLU A 85 5.12 17.20 6.71
CA GLU A 85 5.85 18.46 6.96
C GLU A 85 4.94 19.59 7.42
N SER A 86 3.67 19.59 7.02
CA SER A 86 2.69 20.61 7.40
C SER A 86 2.14 20.45 8.82
N ASP A 87 2.36 19.30 9.45
CA ASP A 87 1.82 19.01 10.78
C ASP A 87 2.96 18.89 11.80
N PRO A 88 3.13 19.88 12.69
CA PRO A 88 4.23 19.88 13.66
C PRO A 88 4.13 18.74 14.70
N SER A 89 3.00 18.03 14.76
CA SER A 89 2.85 16.83 15.60
C SER A 89 3.49 15.57 14.98
N LEU A 90 3.83 15.60 13.68
CA LEU A 90 4.42 14.46 12.99
C LEU A 90 5.94 14.64 12.88
N GLU A 91 6.68 13.68 13.43
CA GLU A 91 8.14 13.67 13.38
C GLU A 91 8.64 12.59 12.42
N LYS A 92 9.58 12.92 11.52
CA LYS A 92 10.24 11.93 10.66
C LYS A 92 11.26 11.12 11.46
N ALA A 93 11.33 9.82 11.23
CA ALA A 93 12.30 8.90 11.82
C ALA A 93 12.87 7.94 10.74
N PRO A 94 14.04 7.30 11.00
CA PRO A 94 14.55 6.26 10.11
C PRO A 94 13.56 5.08 9.99
N PRO A 95 13.48 4.39 8.84
CA PRO A 95 12.63 3.22 8.68
C PRO A 95 12.92 2.11 9.69
N GLY A 96 11.87 1.38 10.09
CA GLY A 96 11.98 0.33 11.10
C GLY A 96 12.25 0.84 12.52
N ASN A 97 12.16 2.16 12.76
CA ASN A 97 12.26 2.75 14.08
C ASN A 97 11.11 2.28 14.98
N THR A 98 11.44 1.94 16.23
CA THR A 98 10.49 1.47 17.24
C THR A 98 10.02 2.57 18.20
N GLY A 99 10.43 3.82 18.00
CA GLY A 99 10.24 4.93 18.92
C GLY A 99 11.36 5.08 19.96
N LYS A 100 12.17 4.04 20.19
CA LYS A 100 13.34 4.05 21.09
C LYS A 100 14.64 4.26 20.30
N LYS A 101 15.68 4.83 20.96
CA LYS A 101 17.06 4.86 20.43
C LYS A 101 17.72 3.52 20.71
N THR A 102 18.12 2.80 19.67
CA THR A 102 18.76 1.50 19.78
C THR A 102 20.02 1.46 18.92
N SER A 103 21.03 0.74 19.38
CA SER A 103 22.13 0.26 18.53
C SER A 103 21.59 -0.95 17.77
N ASP A 104 20.80 -0.66 16.74
CA ASP A 104 20.24 -1.71 15.91
C ASP A 104 21.36 -2.34 15.09
N PRO A 105 21.49 -3.67 15.08
CA PRO A 105 22.34 -4.36 14.12
C PRO A 105 21.75 -4.11 12.73
N GLY A 106 22.57 -3.72 11.77
CA GLY A 106 22.17 -3.54 10.38
C GLY A 106 22.44 -4.76 9.50
N GLY A 107 22.66 -4.50 8.22
CA GLY A 107 22.84 -5.53 7.20
C GLY A 107 21.55 -6.02 6.54
N PHE A 108 21.72 -6.62 5.36
CA PHE A 108 20.68 -7.16 4.50
C PHE A 108 21.09 -8.53 3.98
N GLY A 109 20.17 -9.46 3.88
CA GLY A 109 20.43 -10.76 3.27
C GLY A 109 19.33 -11.19 2.32
N LEU A 110 19.74 -11.89 1.25
CA LEU A 110 18.88 -12.56 0.31
C LEU A 110 18.99 -14.06 0.51
N TYR A 111 17.95 -14.66 1.07
CA TYR A 111 17.91 -16.07 1.49
C TYR A 111 17.15 -16.91 0.45
N ASP A 112 17.77 -18.00 -0.02
CA ASP A 112 17.20 -18.92 -1.02
C ASP A 112 16.56 -20.18 -0.40
N GLY A 113 16.55 -20.27 0.94
CA GLY A 113 16.03 -21.43 1.68
C GLY A 113 17.09 -22.47 2.03
N ASN A 114 16.77 -23.37 2.98
CA ASN A 114 17.61 -24.50 3.37
C ASN A 114 19.08 -24.15 3.71
N GLY A 115 19.30 -23.01 4.36
CA GLY A 115 20.63 -22.53 4.74
C GLY A 115 21.46 -21.92 3.60
N ILE A 116 20.86 -21.68 2.42
CA ILE A 116 21.53 -21.10 1.26
C ILE A 116 21.23 -19.59 1.19
N TRP A 117 22.29 -18.80 1.04
CA TRP A 117 22.20 -17.35 0.84
C TRP A 117 22.75 -16.95 -0.52
N ASP A 118 21.99 -16.17 -1.26
CA ASP A 118 22.41 -15.57 -2.53
C ASP A 118 23.22 -14.29 -2.31
N LEU A 119 22.91 -13.54 -1.26
CA LEU A 119 23.62 -12.31 -0.89
C LEU A 119 23.56 -12.12 0.62
N ILE A 120 24.69 -11.72 1.21
CA ILE A 120 24.75 -11.21 2.59
C ILE A 120 25.56 -9.93 2.56
N VAL A 121 24.95 -8.84 3.00
CA VAL A 121 25.58 -7.55 3.25
C VAL A 121 25.54 -7.32 4.75
N ARG A 122 26.72 -7.21 5.37
CA ARG A 122 26.84 -6.95 6.81
C ARG A 122 26.81 -5.45 7.10
N ASP A 123 26.47 -5.10 8.34
CA ASP A 123 26.32 -3.71 8.77
C ASP A 123 27.64 -2.92 8.76
N ASP A 124 28.75 -3.61 8.98
CA ASP A 124 30.10 -3.03 9.02
C ASP A 124 30.77 -2.95 7.64
N GLU A 125 30.10 -3.41 6.57
CA GLU A 125 30.67 -3.35 5.24
C GLU A 125 30.62 -1.93 4.67
N PRO A 126 31.74 -1.37 4.18
CA PRO A 126 31.73 -0.06 3.57
C PRO A 126 30.98 -0.07 2.23
N ASP A 127 30.24 1.00 1.93
CA ASP A 127 29.37 1.12 0.75
C ASP A 127 30.05 0.72 -0.58
N TRP A 128 31.32 1.05 -0.76
CA TRP A 128 32.06 0.73 -1.99
C TRP A 128 32.26 -0.79 -2.16
N LYS A 129 32.38 -1.55 -1.07
CA LYS A 129 32.50 -3.01 -1.09
C LYS A 129 31.17 -3.63 -1.48
N VAL A 130 30.07 -3.14 -0.89
CA VAL A 130 28.71 -3.56 -1.24
C VAL A 130 28.41 -3.25 -2.72
N ALA A 131 28.75 -2.05 -3.17
CA ALA A 131 28.58 -1.66 -4.57
C ALA A 131 29.39 -2.56 -5.52
N LEU A 132 30.64 -2.90 -5.15
CA LEU A 132 31.46 -3.81 -5.94
C LEU A 132 30.88 -5.23 -5.97
N GLN A 133 30.41 -5.76 -4.84
CA GLN A 133 29.75 -7.07 -4.77
C GLN A 133 28.51 -7.13 -5.67
N LEU A 134 27.65 -6.11 -5.59
CA LEU A 134 26.45 -6.01 -6.42
C LEU A 134 26.82 -5.88 -7.91
N ALA A 135 27.77 -5.01 -8.25
CA ALA A 135 28.25 -4.85 -9.62
C ALA A 135 28.87 -6.14 -10.17
N TRP A 136 29.60 -6.89 -9.35
CA TRP A 136 30.18 -8.17 -9.72
C TRP A 136 29.13 -9.26 -9.96
N ARG A 137 28.09 -9.30 -9.11
CA ARG A 137 27.02 -10.30 -9.18
C ARG A 137 26.05 -10.05 -10.33
N TYR A 138 25.65 -8.79 -10.54
CA TYR A 138 24.55 -8.40 -11.42
C TYR A 138 24.96 -7.61 -12.67
N ASN A 139 26.22 -7.16 -12.76
CA ASN A 139 26.78 -6.48 -13.94
C ASN A 139 25.93 -5.26 -14.39
N PHE A 140 25.85 -5.02 -15.69
CA PHE A 140 25.11 -3.91 -16.31
C PHE A 140 23.60 -3.93 -16.04
N ASP A 141 23.03 -5.02 -15.55
CA ASP A 141 21.60 -5.08 -15.24
C ASP A 141 21.23 -4.09 -14.12
N LEU A 142 22.14 -3.84 -13.17
CA LEU A 142 21.94 -2.80 -12.15
C LEU A 142 21.85 -1.41 -12.77
N ILE A 143 22.66 -1.13 -13.80
CA ILE A 143 22.66 0.15 -14.49
C ILE A 143 21.37 0.31 -15.29
N LYS A 144 20.94 -0.74 -16.02
CA LYS A 144 19.68 -0.75 -16.77
C LYS A 144 18.49 -0.50 -15.85
N MET A 145 18.42 -1.24 -14.73
CA MET A 145 17.35 -1.11 -13.75
C MET A 145 17.37 0.27 -13.10
N ARG A 146 18.54 0.78 -12.69
CA ARG A 146 18.66 2.13 -12.13
C ARG A 146 18.20 3.21 -13.11
N SER A 147 18.53 3.08 -14.39
CA SER A 147 18.07 4.01 -15.43
C SER A 147 16.54 3.94 -15.58
N ALA A 148 15.99 2.73 -15.66
CA ALA A 148 14.55 2.52 -15.79
C ALA A 148 13.75 3.12 -14.61
N VAL A 149 14.21 2.91 -13.37
CA VAL A 149 13.60 3.49 -12.18
C VAL A 149 13.69 5.02 -12.19
N LYS A 150 14.85 5.58 -12.58
CA LYS A 150 15.03 7.02 -12.69
C LYS A 150 14.09 7.64 -13.74
N ASP A 151 13.95 7.02 -14.90
CA ASP A 151 13.08 7.49 -15.98
C ASP A 151 11.59 7.40 -15.60
N ALA A 152 11.22 6.32 -14.91
CA ALA A 152 9.88 6.14 -14.35
C ALA A 152 9.58 7.20 -13.27
N TYR A 153 10.52 7.46 -12.35
CA TYR A 153 10.38 8.51 -11.34
C TYR A 153 10.26 9.90 -11.97
N ALA A 154 11.12 10.25 -12.93
CA ALA A 154 11.05 11.53 -13.63
C ALA A 154 9.73 11.73 -14.39
N SER A 155 9.14 10.64 -14.88
CA SER A 155 7.81 10.66 -15.48
C SER A 155 6.72 10.81 -14.42
N PHE A 156 6.80 10.06 -13.32
CA PHE A 156 5.88 10.13 -12.20
C PHE A 156 5.82 11.52 -11.56
N GLU A 157 6.95 12.21 -11.38
CA GLU A 157 6.98 13.57 -10.81
C GLU A 157 6.13 14.60 -11.59
N LYS A 158 5.89 14.37 -12.88
CA LYS A 158 5.05 15.25 -13.71
C LYS A 158 3.60 15.25 -13.22
N ILE A 159 3.15 14.20 -12.53
CA ILE A 159 1.80 14.06 -11.98
C ILE A 159 1.45 15.28 -11.12
N TYR A 160 2.34 15.69 -10.22
CA TYR A 160 2.06 16.79 -9.29
C TYR A 160 1.72 18.09 -10.02
N LYS A 161 2.48 18.40 -11.09
CA LYS A 161 2.23 19.61 -11.88
C LYS A 161 0.87 19.56 -12.60
N ILE A 162 0.49 18.40 -13.14
CA ILE A 162 -0.76 18.27 -13.91
C ILE A 162 -1.99 18.18 -13.00
N ILE A 163 -1.91 17.50 -11.85
CA ILE A 163 -3.03 17.41 -10.91
C ILE A 163 -3.24 18.69 -10.11
N ASP A 164 -2.22 19.54 -9.97
CA ASP A 164 -2.35 20.89 -9.38
C ASP A 164 -2.87 21.91 -10.40
N GLY A 165 -2.59 21.70 -11.68
CA GLY A 165 -3.06 22.53 -12.79
C GLY A 165 -4.55 22.38 -13.13
N PRO A 166 -5.01 22.93 -14.25
CA PRO A 166 -6.40 22.85 -14.68
C PRO A 166 -6.79 21.47 -15.25
N SER A 167 -5.84 20.54 -15.40
CA SER A 167 -6.11 19.24 -15.98
C SER A 167 -7.04 18.40 -15.10
N VAL A 168 -7.97 17.72 -15.76
CA VAL A 168 -8.94 16.80 -15.17
C VAL A 168 -8.81 15.47 -15.90
N PHE A 169 -8.87 14.37 -15.15
CA PHE A 169 -8.69 13.01 -15.69
C PHE A 169 -9.94 12.19 -15.37
N ALA A 170 -10.56 11.57 -16.38
CA ALA A 170 -11.73 10.73 -16.19
C ALA A 170 -11.36 9.31 -15.72
N SER A 171 -10.14 8.87 -15.98
CA SER A 171 -9.63 7.55 -15.59
C SER A 171 -8.14 7.58 -15.21
N PRO A 172 -7.66 6.58 -14.45
CA PRO A 172 -6.22 6.39 -14.22
C PRO A 172 -5.43 6.24 -15.52
N ASP A 173 -6.00 5.57 -16.53
CA ASP A 173 -5.36 5.35 -17.81
C ASP A 173 -5.03 6.68 -18.52
N GLU A 174 -5.92 7.67 -18.46
CA GLU A 174 -5.65 9.02 -18.97
C GLU A 174 -4.54 9.73 -18.20
N LEU A 175 -4.52 9.58 -16.87
CA LEU A 175 -3.46 10.15 -16.02
C LEU A 175 -2.10 9.53 -16.39
N TRP A 176 -2.02 8.20 -16.50
CA TRP A 176 -0.79 7.50 -16.87
C TRP A 176 -0.32 7.83 -18.29
N LYS A 177 -1.25 8.04 -19.23
CA LYS A 177 -0.93 8.51 -20.60
C LYS A 177 -0.33 9.91 -20.56
N ALA A 178 -0.90 10.82 -19.76
CA ALA A 178 -0.45 12.20 -19.66
C ALA A 178 1.00 12.33 -19.16
N VAL A 179 1.47 11.37 -18.36
CA VAL A 179 2.85 11.37 -17.85
C VAL A 179 3.80 10.42 -18.56
N GLY A 180 3.30 9.63 -19.53
CA GLY A 180 4.09 8.70 -20.31
C GLY A 180 4.36 7.35 -19.63
N LEU A 181 3.57 6.97 -18.62
CA LEU A 181 3.70 5.70 -17.89
C LEU A 181 2.70 4.63 -18.34
N PHE A 182 1.71 4.97 -19.17
CA PHE A 182 0.67 4.02 -19.58
C PHE A 182 1.21 2.76 -20.27
N LYS A 183 2.25 2.86 -21.10
CA LYS A 183 2.85 1.67 -21.73
C LYS A 183 3.39 0.70 -20.68
N THR A 184 3.97 1.21 -19.61
CA THR A 184 4.55 0.43 -18.52
C THR A 184 3.46 -0.35 -17.77
N THR A 185 2.25 0.20 -17.63
CA THR A 185 1.12 -0.48 -16.98
C THR A 185 0.49 -1.58 -17.83
N THR A 186 0.86 -1.67 -19.12
CA THR A 186 0.28 -2.66 -20.06
C THR A 186 1.12 -3.92 -20.24
N LEU A 187 2.31 -3.96 -19.65
CA LEU A 187 3.22 -5.11 -19.69
C LEU A 187 3.31 -5.72 -18.29
N SER A 188 3.58 -7.02 -18.20
CA SER A 188 4.08 -7.59 -16.95
C SER A 188 5.45 -6.99 -16.62
N PHE A 189 5.85 -7.01 -15.35
CA PHE A 189 7.18 -6.56 -14.98
C PHE A 189 8.26 -7.47 -15.58
N GLU A 190 7.99 -8.77 -15.72
CA GLU A 190 8.84 -9.72 -16.44
C GLU A 190 9.09 -9.27 -17.89
N GLU A 191 8.03 -9.00 -18.66
CA GLU A 191 8.12 -8.51 -20.05
C GLU A 191 8.77 -7.13 -20.13
N TYR A 192 8.45 -6.23 -19.20
CA TYR A 192 9.07 -4.92 -19.12
C TYR A 192 10.60 -5.04 -18.95
N LEU A 193 11.05 -5.92 -18.04
CA LEU A 193 12.46 -6.19 -17.84
C LEU A 193 13.13 -6.75 -19.11
N ASP A 194 12.41 -7.49 -19.96
CA ASP A 194 12.94 -7.95 -21.26
C ASP A 194 13.13 -6.76 -22.20
N THR A 195 12.20 -5.80 -22.20
CA THR A 195 12.30 -4.60 -23.05
C THR A 195 13.50 -3.72 -22.74
N ILE A 196 13.92 -3.68 -21.46
CA ILE A 196 15.12 -2.95 -21.03
C ILE A 196 16.38 -3.83 -21.02
N GLY A 197 16.25 -5.10 -21.39
CA GLY A 197 17.35 -6.07 -21.52
C GLY A 197 17.95 -6.53 -20.20
N VAL A 198 17.19 -6.56 -19.11
CA VAL A 198 17.61 -7.18 -17.84
C VAL A 198 17.50 -8.69 -17.96
N SER A 199 18.57 -9.42 -17.62
CA SER A 199 18.68 -10.85 -17.91
C SER A 199 17.80 -11.72 -16.99
N GLY A 200 16.99 -12.60 -17.60
CA GLY A 200 16.00 -13.43 -16.87
C GLY A 200 16.40 -14.86 -16.52
N SER A 201 17.47 -15.40 -17.11
CA SER A 201 18.16 -16.60 -16.62
C SER A 201 19.51 -16.75 -17.31
N LYS A 202 20.41 -17.54 -16.72
CA LYS A 202 21.77 -17.87 -17.19
C LYS A 202 21.82 -18.29 -18.67
N GLN A 203 21.85 -17.36 -19.61
CA GLN A 203 22.08 -17.72 -21.01
C GLN A 203 22.82 -16.61 -21.77
N LYS A 204 24.17 -16.68 -21.68
CA LYS A 204 25.11 -16.49 -22.81
C LYS A 204 26.61 -16.47 -22.43
N ALA A 205 27.04 -17.04 -21.31
CA ALA A 205 28.48 -17.26 -21.07
C ALA A 205 28.88 -18.74 -21.11
N SER A 206 28.00 -19.68 -20.77
CA SER A 206 28.36 -21.11 -20.72
C SER A 206 28.32 -21.84 -22.07
N THR A 207 27.82 -21.22 -23.14
CA THR A 207 27.85 -21.81 -24.50
C THR A 207 28.94 -21.23 -25.40
N GLU A 208 29.72 -20.25 -24.94
CA GLU A 208 30.94 -19.80 -25.62
C GLU A 208 32.21 -20.00 -24.77
N LEU A 209 32.11 -20.28 -23.46
CA LEU A 209 33.23 -20.77 -22.64
C LEU A 209 33.30 -22.30 -22.53
N SER A 210 32.37 -23.05 -23.13
CA SER A 210 32.48 -24.51 -23.24
C SER A 210 33.57 -24.97 -24.21
N ASP A 211 34.12 -24.06 -25.01
CA ASP A 211 35.17 -24.34 -25.99
C ASP A 211 36.56 -23.82 -25.57
N VAL A 212 36.70 -23.32 -24.34
CA VAL A 212 38.02 -23.10 -23.73
C VAL A 212 38.40 -24.37 -22.99
N GLU A 213 39.19 -25.22 -23.65
CA GLU A 213 39.80 -26.40 -23.08
C GLU A 213 40.81 -25.98 -22.00
N TRP A 214 40.35 -25.87 -20.75
CA TRP A 214 41.25 -25.66 -19.61
C TRP A 214 42.04 -26.94 -19.37
N SER A 215 43.37 -26.85 -19.45
CA SER A 215 44.31 -27.99 -19.42
C SER A 215 44.44 -28.71 -18.06
N TRP A 216 43.51 -28.51 -17.13
CA TRP A 216 43.57 -29.06 -15.79
C TRP A 216 42.26 -29.80 -15.43
N PRO A 217 42.30 -31.09 -15.02
CA PRO A 217 41.09 -31.86 -14.74
C PRO A 217 40.36 -31.35 -13.50
N ARG A 218 39.02 -31.15 -13.60
CA ARG A 218 38.12 -30.79 -12.48
C ARG A 218 38.30 -31.65 -11.22
N ALA A 219 38.70 -32.90 -11.36
CA ALA A 219 38.95 -33.82 -10.25
C ALA A 219 40.13 -33.39 -9.36
N ALA A 220 41.14 -32.71 -9.93
CA ALA A 220 42.34 -32.31 -9.19
C ALA A 220 42.10 -31.08 -8.27
N PHE A 221 41.07 -30.28 -8.53
CA PHE A 221 40.73 -29.11 -7.71
C PHE A 221 39.85 -29.46 -6.50
N ALA A 222 38.95 -30.45 -6.63
CA ALA A 222 38.04 -30.86 -5.57
C ALA A 222 38.76 -31.52 -4.37
N GLU A 223 39.92 -32.15 -4.61
CA GLU A 223 40.75 -32.73 -3.54
C GLU A 223 41.59 -31.69 -2.79
N PHE A 224 41.89 -30.53 -3.38
CA PHE A 224 42.82 -29.56 -2.80
C PHE A 224 42.14 -28.53 -1.87
N LEU A 225 40.83 -28.30 -2.03
CA LEU A 225 40.04 -27.37 -1.21
C LEU A 225 38.61 -27.91 -1.00
N PRO A 226 38.34 -28.61 0.12
CA PRO A 226 36.99 -29.00 0.49
C PRO A 226 36.10 -27.75 0.62
N GLY A 227 34.98 -27.70 -0.09
CA GLY A 227 34.07 -26.53 -0.13
C GLY A 227 34.21 -25.62 -1.37
N TRP A 228 35.11 -25.95 -2.31
CA TRP A 228 35.29 -25.17 -3.54
C TRP A 228 34.01 -24.99 -4.36
N ASP A 229 33.08 -25.95 -4.40
CA ASP A 229 31.80 -25.77 -5.11
C ASP A 229 30.90 -24.68 -4.51
N SER A 230 31.05 -24.39 -3.22
CA SER A 230 30.35 -23.29 -2.53
C SER A 230 31.05 -21.95 -2.77
N ILE A 231 32.39 -21.96 -2.84
CA ILE A 231 33.24 -20.78 -3.07
C ILE A 231 33.23 -20.37 -4.55
N ALA A 232 33.26 -21.30 -5.50
CA ALA A 232 33.28 -21.03 -6.93
C ALA A 232 31.99 -20.38 -7.44
N ARG A 233 30.85 -20.58 -6.74
CA ARG A 233 29.60 -19.82 -7.00
C ARG A 233 29.70 -18.35 -6.60
N ILE A 234 30.60 -18.02 -5.67
CA ILE A 234 30.83 -16.66 -5.15
C ILE A 234 31.88 -15.90 -5.99
N PHE A 235 32.84 -16.59 -6.62
CA PHE A 235 34.04 -15.97 -7.21
C PHE A 235 34.08 -15.85 -8.75
N LEU A 236 33.05 -16.26 -9.51
CA LEU A 236 32.97 -16.02 -10.96
C LEU A 236 32.04 -14.83 -11.31
N PRO A 237 32.48 -13.85 -12.13
CA PRO A 237 31.64 -12.72 -12.50
C PRO A 237 30.42 -13.16 -13.32
N GLY A 238 29.25 -12.57 -13.06
CA GLY A 238 28.05 -12.73 -13.91
C GLY A 238 27.23 -14.02 -13.73
N HIS A 239 27.24 -14.64 -12.55
CA HIS A 239 26.41 -15.83 -12.26
C HIS A 239 25.04 -15.53 -11.64
N GLY A 240 24.84 -14.33 -11.07
CA GLY A 240 23.59 -13.94 -10.44
C GLY A 240 22.59 -13.35 -11.43
N SER A 241 21.31 -13.65 -11.23
CA SER A 241 20.22 -13.03 -12.00
C SER A 241 19.59 -11.92 -11.19
N LEU A 242 19.85 -10.66 -11.55
CA LEU A 242 19.24 -9.50 -10.88
C LEU A 242 17.72 -9.67 -10.80
N ARG A 243 17.12 -10.09 -11.92
CA ARG A 243 15.69 -10.34 -12.07
C ARG A 243 15.14 -11.34 -11.04
N ARG A 244 15.70 -12.55 -10.97
CA ARG A 244 15.17 -13.66 -10.15
C ARG A 244 15.52 -13.57 -8.68
N GLU A 245 16.63 -12.92 -8.38
CA GLU A 245 17.17 -12.89 -7.04
C GLU A 245 16.67 -11.64 -6.32
N LEU A 246 17.18 -10.48 -6.71
CA LEU A 246 16.91 -9.25 -5.99
C LEU A 246 15.55 -8.65 -6.37
N LEU A 247 15.22 -8.58 -7.66
CA LEU A 247 13.99 -7.89 -8.07
C LEU A 247 12.75 -8.67 -7.64
N GLU A 248 12.74 -9.99 -7.87
CA GLU A 248 11.63 -10.86 -7.49
C GLU A 248 11.45 -10.91 -5.96
N ALA A 249 12.51 -11.06 -5.17
CA ALA A 249 12.39 -11.10 -3.71
C ALA A 249 11.85 -9.78 -3.10
N ILE A 250 12.26 -8.63 -3.66
CA ILE A 250 11.73 -7.33 -3.20
C ILE A 250 10.26 -7.17 -3.59
N ASN A 251 9.87 -7.60 -4.79
CA ASN A 251 8.48 -7.59 -5.24
C ASN A 251 7.59 -8.53 -4.42
N GLU A 252 8.10 -9.72 -4.09
CA GLU A 252 7.42 -10.69 -3.22
C GLU A 252 7.25 -10.17 -1.78
N ASN A 253 8.23 -9.40 -1.28
CA ASN A 253 8.10 -8.72 0.01
C ASN A 253 7.05 -7.59 -0.04
N ASN A 254 7.05 -6.79 -1.10
CA ASN A 254 6.19 -5.60 -1.21
C ASN A 254 4.73 -5.94 -1.56
N TYR A 255 4.49 -6.91 -2.44
CA TYR A 255 3.19 -7.19 -3.04
C TYR A 255 2.72 -8.65 -2.90
N ASN A 256 3.57 -9.53 -2.37
CA ASN A 256 3.35 -10.98 -2.35
C ASN A 256 3.01 -11.54 -3.75
N GLN A 257 3.66 -10.98 -4.77
CA GLN A 257 3.52 -11.30 -6.19
C GLN A 257 4.89 -11.32 -6.84
N ASN A 258 5.10 -12.25 -7.77
CA ASN A 258 6.34 -12.35 -8.55
C ASN A 258 6.36 -11.37 -9.73
N ASN A 259 7.47 -11.34 -10.47
CA ASN A 259 7.66 -10.41 -11.59
C ASN A 259 6.68 -10.62 -12.76
N SER A 260 6.16 -11.83 -12.95
CA SER A 260 5.17 -12.13 -14.01
C SER A 260 3.75 -11.76 -13.62
N GLU A 261 3.47 -11.68 -12.32
CA GLU A 261 2.16 -11.30 -11.77
C GLU A 261 2.00 -9.78 -11.63
N LEU A 262 3.11 -9.06 -11.42
CA LEU A 262 3.11 -7.61 -11.38
C LEU A 262 3.01 -7.01 -12.78
N ASP A 263 2.30 -5.88 -12.92
CA ASP A 263 2.51 -5.01 -14.07
C ASP A 263 3.83 -4.24 -13.94
N GLY A 264 4.33 -3.72 -15.05
CA GLY A 264 5.64 -3.07 -15.11
C GLY A 264 5.75 -1.84 -14.20
N LEU A 265 4.66 -1.10 -13.97
CA LEU A 265 4.69 0.09 -13.13
C LEU A 265 4.75 -0.30 -11.65
N ALA A 266 3.90 -1.25 -11.23
CA ALA A 266 3.95 -1.80 -9.87
C ALA A 266 5.33 -2.38 -9.55
N GLY A 267 5.91 -3.14 -10.48
CA GLY A 267 7.27 -3.68 -10.34
C GLY A 267 8.35 -2.61 -10.20
N LEU A 268 8.30 -1.52 -10.98
CA LEU A 268 9.26 -0.42 -10.85
C LEU A 268 9.11 0.34 -9.52
N VAL A 269 7.89 0.50 -9.03
CA VAL A 269 7.58 1.27 -7.81
C VAL A 269 8.26 0.68 -6.57
N SER A 270 8.44 -0.64 -6.51
CA SER A 270 9.23 -1.32 -5.47
C SER A 270 10.66 -0.79 -5.32
N PHE A 271 11.23 -0.19 -6.38
CA PHE A 271 12.62 0.27 -6.42
C PHE A 271 12.76 1.79 -6.46
N ILE A 272 11.66 2.55 -6.53
CA ILE A 272 11.66 4.01 -6.44
C ILE A 272 12.38 4.53 -5.16
N PRO A 273 12.29 3.86 -3.99
CA PRO A 273 13.08 4.22 -2.81
C PRO A 273 14.59 4.36 -3.05
N THR A 274 15.15 3.75 -4.09
CA THR A 274 16.58 3.89 -4.44
C THR A 274 16.95 5.28 -4.99
N GLN A 275 15.97 6.13 -5.31
CA GLN A 275 16.19 7.43 -5.94
C GLN A 275 16.37 8.58 -4.94
N GLY A 276 16.23 8.34 -3.64
CA GLY A 276 16.31 9.40 -2.63
C GLY A 276 16.01 8.89 -1.22
N ASP A 277 15.79 9.82 -0.30
CA ASP A 277 15.66 9.49 1.12
C ASP A 277 14.36 8.74 1.41
N ILE A 278 14.45 7.87 2.42
CA ILE A 278 13.31 7.15 2.99
C ILE A 278 13.17 7.44 4.48
N TYR A 279 11.93 7.48 4.95
CA TYR A 279 11.62 7.74 6.34
C TYR A 279 10.32 7.02 6.76
N CYS A 280 10.03 7.02 8.05
CA CYS A 280 8.71 6.76 8.60
C CYS A 280 8.30 7.89 9.55
N VAL A 281 7.05 7.89 10.01
CA VAL A 281 6.61 8.81 11.08
C VAL A 281 6.89 8.15 12.43
N ARG A 282 7.58 8.86 13.32
CA ARG A 282 7.82 8.41 14.71
C ARG A 282 6.46 8.11 15.36
N HIS A 283 6.37 6.97 16.05
CA HIS A 283 5.13 6.45 16.67
C HIS A 283 4.07 5.93 15.69
N GLY A 284 4.29 6.01 14.37
CA GLY A 284 3.46 5.31 13.40
C GLY A 284 2.98 6.14 12.22
N ASN A 285 3.04 5.58 11.01
CA ASN A 285 2.53 6.13 9.76
C ASN A 285 1.00 6.27 9.77
N SER A 286 0.29 5.54 10.63
CA SER A 286 -1.16 5.67 10.80
C SER A 286 -1.59 7.10 11.17
N GLN A 287 -0.72 7.85 11.87
CA GLN A 287 -0.94 9.25 12.23
C GLN A 287 -1.17 10.18 11.02
N ILE A 288 -0.64 9.83 9.83
CA ILE A 288 -0.83 10.60 8.60
C ILE A 288 -2.33 10.69 8.25
N ILE A 289 -3.09 9.62 8.49
CA ILE A 289 -4.52 9.56 8.18
C ILE A 289 -5.30 10.51 9.10
N ALA A 290 -5.03 10.42 10.41
CA ALA A 290 -5.63 11.29 11.41
C ALA A 290 -5.26 12.77 11.17
N SER A 291 -3.99 13.03 10.85
CA SER A 291 -3.48 14.38 10.52
C SER A 291 -4.16 14.97 9.28
N ALA A 292 -4.32 14.21 8.20
CA ALA A 292 -5.02 14.67 6.99
C ALA A 292 -6.48 15.04 7.28
N PHE A 293 -7.19 14.20 8.04
CA PHE A 293 -8.58 14.47 8.41
C PHE A 293 -8.72 15.68 9.37
N SER A 294 -7.82 15.79 10.35
CA SER A 294 -7.75 16.96 11.24
C SER A 294 -7.42 18.24 10.48
N ARG A 295 -6.57 18.18 9.45
CA ARG A 295 -6.29 19.30 8.55
C ARG A 295 -7.54 19.70 7.76
N ALA A 296 -8.31 18.75 7.25
CA ALA A 296 -9.59 19.04 6.58
C ALA A 296 -10.53 19.88 7.47
N LYS A 297 -10.74 19.44 8.72
CA LYS A 297 -11.55 20.16 9.72
C LYS A 297 -11.05 21.58 9.96
N ARG A 298 -9.74 21.75 10.14
CA ARG A 298 -9.13 23.08 10.38
C ARG A 298 -9.31 24.01 9.19
N ILE A 299 -9.11 23.52 7.98
CA ILE A 299 -9.28 24.30 6.74
C ILE A 299 -10.73 24.76 6.59
N HIS A 300 -11.68 23.84 6.77
CA HIS A 300 -13.10 24.16 6.70
C HIS A 300 -13.51 25.18 7.75
N ALA A 301 -13.16 24.97 9.02
CA ALA A 301 -13.45 25.92 10.08
C ALA A 301 -12.84 27.30 9.80
N ALA A 302 -11.57 27.36 9.39
CA ALA A 302 -10.91 28.63 9.08
C ALA A 302 -11.61 29.43 7.95
N LYS A 303 -12.20 28.75 6.96
CA LYS A 303 -12.90 29.38 5.85
C LYS A 303 -14.37 29.69 6.14
N CYS A 304 -15.04 28.83 6.90
CA CYS A 304 -16.50 28.80 7.00
C CYS A 304 -17.06 29.24 8.35
N SER A 305 -16.22 29.49 9.35
CA SER A 305 -16.65 29.95 10.68
C SER A 305 -17.01 31.45 10.77
N SER A 306 -17.01 32.22 9.67
CA SER A 306 -17.26 33.68 9.69
C SER A 306 -18.56 34.15 9.01
N ASN A 307 -19.40 33.29 8.45
CA ASN A 307 -20.64 33.72 7.79
C ASN A 307 -21.84 33.73 8.76
N ASP A 308 -21.95 34.82 9.51
CA ASP A 308 -23.19 35.22 10.23
C ASP A 308 -24.28 35.76 9.26
N ASP A 309 -24.02 35.77 7.94
CA ASP A 309 -24.97 36.18 6.88
C ASP A 309 -25.71 34.99 6.24
N ARG A 310 -26.05 33.94 7.00
CA ARG A 310 -27.04 32.92 6.55
C ARG A 310 -28.48 33.45 6.62
N THR A 311 -28.74 34.70 6.25
CA THR A 311 -30.10 35.32 6.23
C THR A 311 -30.93 34.95 4.99
N GLY A 312 -30.57 33.91 4.24
CA GLY A 312 -31.26 33.54 3.00
C GLY A 312 -32.06 32.24 3.03
N ILE A 313 -31.85 31.34 4.01
CA ILE A 313 -32.53 30.04 4.05
C ILE A 313 -33.26 29.90 5.38
N GLN A 314 -34.52 30.35 5.40
CA GLN A 314 -35.41 30.12 6.53
C GLN A 314 -35.67 28.62 6.69
N GLY A 315 -35.34 28.09 7.87
CA GLY A 315 -35.96 26.85 8.38
C GLY A 315 -35.05 25.62 8.51
N ARG A 316 -33.92 25.74 9.22
CA ARG A 316 -33.36 24.64 10.03
C ARG A 316 -32.54 25.23 11.17
N GLU A 317 -33.03 25.12 12.40
CA GLU A 317 -32.17 25.18 13.58
C GLU A 317 -31.22 23.97 13.50
N MET A 318 -30.04 24.19 12.95
CA MET A 318 -28.92 23.26 13.04
C MET A 318 -28.05 23.76 14.19
N ASP A 319 -27.88 22.89 15.20
CA ASP A 319 -27.10 23.17 16.40
C ASP A 319 -25.67 23.58 15.98
N LYS A 320 -25.23 24.79 16.37
CA LYS A 320 -23.97 25.40 15.92
C LYS A 320 -22.71 24.62 16.36
N ASN A 321 -22.88 23.54 17.13
CA ASN A 321 -21.81 22.75 17.72
C ASN A 321 -21.63 21.35 17.12
N ASP A 322 -22.44 20.91 16.14
CA ASP A 322 -22.34 19.53 15.65
C ASP A 322 -22.48 19.40 14.11
N ALA A 323 -21.32 19.11 13.51
CA ALA A 323 -21.04 18.55 12.17
C ALA A 323 -20.84 19.47 10.96
N ASP A 324 -19.57 19.63 10.54
CA ASP A 324 -19.19 19.97 9.15
C ASP A 324 -18.22 18.94 8.52
N PHE A 325 -17.40 18.24 9.31
CA PHE A 325 -16.58 17.10 8.84
C PHE A 325 -16.59 16.01 9.91
N ARG A 326 -17.14 14.82 9.63
CA ARG A 326 -17.29 13.73 10.62
C ARG A 326 -16.57 12.46 10.18
N HIS A 327 -15.99 11.79 11.16
CA HIS A 327 -15.51 10.41 11.01
C HIS A 327 -16.51 9.50 11.70
N VAL A 328 -17.16 8.63 10.94
CA VAL A 328 -18.34 7.87 11.37
C VAL A 328 -18.02 6.38 11.37
N LYS A 329 -18.18 5.72 12.52
CA LYS A 329 -17.88 4.29 12.72
C LYS A 329 -19.06 3.39 12.38
N ILE A 330 -19.48 3.45 11.13
CA ILE A 330 -20.61 2.67 10.62
C ILE A 330 -20.12 1.82 9.44
N ILE A 331 -20.53 0.56 9.42
CA ILE A 331 -20.40 -0.30 8.24
C ILE A 331 -21.51 0.10 7.28
N VAL A 332 -21.17 0.76 6.17
CA VAL A 332 -22.12 1.01 5.09
C VAL A 332 -22.41 -0.31 4.39
N THR A 333 -23.68 -0.68 4.29
CA THR A 333 -24.13 -1.93 3.66
C THR A 333 -24.78 -1.69 2.30
N SER A 334 -25.38 -0.53 2.09
CA SER A 334 -26.00 -0.20 0.80
C SER A 334 -25.92 1.28 0.48
N VAL A 335 -25.78 1.57 -0.82
CA VAL A 335 -25.82 2.90 -1.41
C VAL A 335 -26.97 2.89 -2.41
N VAL A 336 -28.00 3.71 -2.19
CA VAL A 336 -29.21 3.73 -3.01
C VAL A 336 -29.33 5.08 -3.70
N PHE A 337 -29.18 5.11 -5.02
CA PHE A 337 -29.37 6.30 -5.84
C PHE A 337 -30.85 6.54 -6.11
N ASN A 338 -31.32 7.76 -5.84
CA ASN A 338 -32.61 8.29 -6.25
C ASN A 338 -32.39 9.41 -7.28
N ASP A 339 -33.47 9.94 -7.86
CA ASP A 339 -33.43 11.00 -8.87
C ASP A 339 -32.64 12.26 -8.41
N ASP A 340 -32.72 12.64 -7.12
CA ASP A 340 -32.09 13.89 -6.62
C ASP A 340 -31.03 13.69 -5.53
N ARG A 341 -30.84 12.47 -5.02
CA ARG A 341 -29.96 12.23 -3.86
C ARG A 341 -29.54 10.77 -3.73
N VAL A 342 -28.54 10.52 -2.90
CA VAL A 342 -28.08 9.18 -2.53
C VAL A 342 -28.44 8.87 -1.08
N GLU A 343 -29.09 7.75 -0.83
CA GLU A 343 -29.33 7.23 0.51
C GLU A 343 -28.20 6.28 0.91
N LEU A 344 -27.62 6.50 2.08
CA LEU A 344 -26.73 5.52 2.69
C LEU A 344 -27.47 4.72 3.74
N TRP A 345 -27.21 3.42 3.74
CA TRP A 345 -27.71 2.46 4.71
C TRP A 345 -26.55 1.73 5.35
N GLY A 346 -26.62 1.48 6.65
CA GLY A 346 -25.54 0.83 7.37
C GLY A 346 -25.93 0.25 8.72
N LYS A 347 -24.94 -0.34 9.39
CA LYS A 347 -25.04 -0.92 10.73
C LYS A 347 -23.90 -0.41 11.61
N ASN A 348 -24.14 -0.30 12.91
CA ASN A 348 -23.11 0.11 13.87
C ASN A 348 -21.95 -0.91 13.87
N SER A 349 -20.70 -0.42 13.86
CA SER A 349 -19.51 -1.27 13.94
C SER A 349 -19.31 -1.88 15.35
N THR A 350 -19.96 -1.33 16.38
CA THR A 350 -19.78 -1.75 17.78
C THR A 350 -20.53 -3.05 18.11
N GLY A 351 -19.90 -4.18 17.80
CA GLY A 351 -20.14 -5.43 18.52
C GLY A 351 -19.41 -5.45 19.86
N GLU A 352 -19.52 -4.42 20.72
CA GLU A 352 -18.82 -4.38 22.01
C GLU A 352 -19.43 -5.32 23.08
N ASN A 353 -20.56 -5.97 22.83
CA ASN A 353 -21.19 -6.90 23.78
C ASN A 353 -21.80 -8.16 23.12
N GLY A 354 -21.32 -8.59 21.95
CA GLY A 354 -21.95 -9.73 21.26
C GLY A 354 -23.38 -9.46 20.78
N ALA A 355 -23.75 -8.19 20.60
CA ALA A 355 -24.95 -7.83 19.84
C ALA A 355 -24.76 -8.31 18.40
N SER A 356 -25.75 -9.04 17.88
CA SER A 356 -25.64 -9.78 16.62
C SER A 356 -25.43 -8.85 15.42
N ASN A 357 -24.65 -9.32 14.44
CA ASN A 357 -24.55 -8.76 13.09
C ASN A 357 -25.90 -8.80 12.31
N ASP A 358 -26.98 -9.26 12.96
CA ASP A 358 -28.33 -9.47 12.45
C ASP A 358 -29.26 -8.26 12.57
N ALA A 359 -28.81 -7.14 13.15
CA ALA A 359 -29.63 -5.92 13.13
C ALA A 359 -29.89 -5.50 11.67
N ASP A 360 -31.14 -5.23 11.30
CA ASP A 360 -31.47 -4.76 9.96
C ASP A 360 -30.72 -3.46 9.64
N PRO A 361 -30.17 -3.30 8.42
CA PRO A 361 -29.57 -2.02 8.01
C PRO A 361 -30.56 -0.88 8.22
N VAL A 362 -30.09 0.22 8.79
CA VAL A 362 -30.87 1.45 8.95
C VAL A 362 -30.32 2.52 8.01
N MET A 363 -31.20 3.42 7.56
CA MET A 363 -30.78 4.60 6.79
C MET A 363 -29.97 5.53 7.70
N ILE A 364 -28.77 5.90 7.27
CA ILE A 364 -27.80 6.68 8.07
C ILE A 364 -27.62 8.11 7.57
N GLY A 365 -28.02 8.41 6.32
CA GLY A 365 -28.00 9.77 5.79
C GLY A 365 -28.36 9.89 4.32
N TYR A 366 -28.53 11.14 3.88
CA TYR A 366 -28.70 11.53 2.48
C TYR A 366 -27.51 12.37 2.03
N TYR A 367 -27.04 12.13 0.80
CA TYR A 367 -25.85 12.78 0.24
C TYR A 367 -26.05 13.09 -1.24
N ASP A 368 -25.44 14.17 -1.71
CA ASP A 368 -25.40 14.51 -3.14
C ASP A 368 -24.28 13.72 -3.87
N THR A 369 -23.20 13.43 -3.16
CA THR A 369 -22.02 12.77 -3.73
C THR A 369 -21.50 11.69 -2.78
N VAL A 370 -21.18 10.52 -3.33
CA VAL A 370 -20.50 9.43 -2.63
C VAL A 370 -19.13 9.21 -3.27
N ILE A 371 -18.10 9.16 -2.43
CA ILE A 371 -16.73 8.83 -2.85
C ILE A 371 -16.35 7.49 -2.23
N LEU A 372 -16.23 6.46 -3.05
CA LEU A 372 -15.77 5.14 -2.63
C LEU A 372 -14.23 5.13 -2.54
N ALA A 373 -13.72 5.00 -1.31
CA ALA A 373 -12.30 4.93 -0.98
C ALA A 373 -11.85 3.55 -0.47
N ALA A 374 -12.63 2.52 -0.79
CA ALA A 374 -12.35 1.11 -0.53
C ALA A 374 -12.45 0.33 -1.84
N PRO A 375 -11.66 -0.74 -2.05
CA PRO A 375 -11.81 -1.62 -3.21
C PRO A 375 -13.25 -2.09 -3.39
N LEU A 376 -13.78 -2.02 -4.62
CA LEU A 376 -15.18 -2.35 -4.92
C LEU A 376 -15.57 -3.76 -4.46
N GLN A 377 -14.66 -4.73 -4.64
CA GLN A 377 -14.85 -6.12 -4.25
C GLN A 377 -14.84 -6.33 -2.73
N HIS A 378 -14.20 -5.43 -1.99
CA HIS A 378 -14.04 -5.54 -0.53
C HIS A 378 -15.02 -4.68 0.24
N ALA A 379 -15.61 -3.67 -0.42
CA ALA A 379 -16.53 -2.75 0.23
C ALA A 379 -17.75 -3.48 0.80
N GLN A 380 -18.15 -4.62 0.19
CA GLN A 380 -19.36 -5.37 0.55
C GLN A 380 -20.61 -4.46 0.60
N ILE A 381 -20.61 -3.44 -0.25
CA ILE A 381 -21.69 -2.48 -0.40
C ILE A 381 -22.57 -2.93 -1.56
N GLU A 382 -23.86 -3.02 -1.31
CA GLU A 382 -24.84 -3.16 -2.37
C GLU A 382 -25.14 -1.79 -3.00
N PHE A 383 -24.79 -1.62 -4.28
CA PHE A 383 -25.12 -0.43 -5.04
C PHE A 383 -26.47 -0.62 -5.75
N LYS A 384 -27.42 0.26 -5.47
CA LYS A 384 -28.80 0.20 -5.98
C LYS A 384 -29.23 1.53 -6.57
N ALA A 385 -30.20 1.49 -7.47
CA ALA A 385 -30.91 2.65 -7.99
C ALA A 385 -32.41 2.45 -7.76
N LYS A 386 -33.11 3.52 -7.40
CA LYS A 386 -34.56 3.57 -7.23
C LYS A 386 -35.13 4.43 -8.34
N ASP A 387 -35.99 3.85 -9.16
CA ASP A 387 -36.67 4.61 -10.22
C ASP A 387 -37.81 5.48 -9.65
N SER A 388 -38.37 6.37 -10.49
CA SER A 388 -39.45 7.28 -10.09
C SER A 388 -40.76 6.56 -9.68
N ALA A 389 -40.90 5.26 -9.99
CA ALA A 389 -41.99 4.41 -9.51
C ALA A 389 -41.68 3.76 -8.14
N GLY A 390 -40.50 4.02 -7.58
CA GLY A 390 -40.02 3.51 -6.31
C GLY A 390 -39.43 2.11 -6.37
N VAL A 391 -39.25 1.54 -7.57
CA VAL A 391 -38.70 0.18 -7.75
C VAL A 391 -37.17 0.24 -7.62
N ILE A 392 -36.64 -0.60 -6.74
CA ILE A 392 -35.20 -0.69 -6.49
C ILE A 392 -34.58 -1.77 -7.38
N ARG A 393 -33.48 -1.41 -8.07
CA ARG A 393 -32.71 -2.29 -8.94
C ARG A 393 -31.21 -2.18 -8.66
N PRO A 394 -30.39 -3.19 -9.00
CA PRO A 394 -28.94 -3.06 -8.95
C PRO A 394 -28.46 -1.86 -9.78
N LEU A 395 -27.54 -1.07 -9.22
CA LEU A 395 -26.92 0.06 -9.92
C LEU A 395 -25.89 -0.47 -10.92
N GLN A 396 -25.92 0.05 -12.14
CA GLN A 396 -24.95 -0.29 -13.18
C GLN A 396 -23.70 0.61 -13.05
N LEU A 397 -22.58 0.03 -12.61
CA LEU A 397 -21.35 0.74 -12.26
C LEU A 397 -20.43 1.01 -13.47
N ASN A 398 -20.97 1.49 -14.59
CA ASN A 398 -20.18 1.89 -15.77
C ASN A 398 -20.91 2.89 -16.68
N ARG A 399 -21.90 3.62 -16.15
CA ARG A 399 -22.73 4.52 -16.96
C ARG A 399 -22.06 5.89 -17.11
N LEU A 400 -21.24 6.03 -18.15
CA LEU A 400 -21.17 7.24 -18.96
C LEU A 400 -21.80 6.90 -20.32
N CYS A 401 -23.12 6.71 -20.35
CA CYS A 401 -23.80 6.40 -21.61
C CYS A 401 -23.78 7.67 -22.49
N GLN A 402 -23.52 7.54 -23.79
CA GLN A 402 -23.60 8.67 -24.72
C GLN A 402 -25.05 8.87 -25.16
N HIS A 403 -25.62 10.05 -24.99
CA HIS A 403 -26.92 10.39 -25.54
C HIS A 403 -26.86 10.67 -27.06
N ASN A 404 -26.72 9.63 -27.88
CA ASN A 404 -26.90 9.75 -29.33
C ASN A 404 -28.37 9.57 -29.74
N GLY A 405 -29.30 10.25 -29.04
CA GLY A 405 -30.68 10.50 -29.46
C GLY A 405 -31.59 9.31 -29.82
N LYS A 406 -31.10 8.07 -29.86
CA LYS A 406 -31.81 6.82 -30.12
C LYS A 406 -30.91 5.66 -29.66
N GLU A 407 -31.37 4.95 -28.64
CA GLU A 407 -30.75 3.77 -28.01
C GLU A 407 -29.48 4.01 -27.16
N LEU A 408 -29.61 3.72 -25.86
CA LEU A 408 -28.48 3.46 -24.96
C LEU A 408 -27.92 2.08 -25.32
N SER A 409 -26.86 2.02 -26.11
CA SER A 409 -25.97 0.84 -26.14
C SER A 409 -24.87 1.08 -25.11
N CYS A 410 -25.10 0.63 -23.88
CA CYS A 410 -24.07 0.63 -22.84
C CYS A 410 -23.51 -0.80 -22.79
N ASP A 411 -22.18 -0.95 -22.83
CA ASP A 411 -21.56 -2.26 -22.59
C ASP A 411 -21.86 -2.63 -21.13
N ASP A 412 -22.68 -3.66 -20.96
CA ASP A 412 -23.24 -4.06 -19.65
C ASP A 412 -22.20 -4.72 -18.74
N SER A 413 -20.97 -4.97 -19.22
CA SER A 413 -19.93 -5.62 -18.45
C SER A 413 -18.99 -4.61 -17.77
N LEU A 414 -18.81 -4.74 -16.46
CA LEU A 414 -17.73 -4.06 -15.76
C LEU A 414 -16.38 -4.59 -16.29
N PRO A 415 -15.35 -3.74 -16.44
CA PRO A 415 -14.02 -4.23 -16.78
C PRO A 415 -13.55 -5.24 -15.72
N SER A 416 -12.69 -6.17 -16.10
CA SER A 416 -12.15 -7.21 -15.20
C SER A 416 -11.48 -6.66 -13.94
N SER A 417 -10.97 -5.42 -13.98
CA SER A 417 -10.45 -4.73 -12.79
C SER A 417 -11.50 -4.51 -11.68
N ALA A 418 -12.79 -4.49 -12.02
CA ALA A 418 -13.91 -4.37 -11.08
C ALA A 418 -14.21 -5.67 -10.32
N THR A 419 -13.67 -6.81 -10.75
CA THR A 419 -13.83 -8.13 -10.09
C THR A 419 -12.49 -8.76 -9.72
N ARG A 420 -11.42 -7.97 -9.76
CA ARG A 420 -10.05 -8.40 -9.50
C ARG A 420 -9.89 -8.97 -8.09
N LYS A 421 -9.13 -10.07 -8.02
CA LYS A 421 -8.73 -10.68 -6.76
C LYS A 421 -7.65 -9.83 -6.08
N TYR A 422 -7.49 -10.01 -4.79
CA TYR A 422 -6.40 -9.39 -4.07
C TYR A 422 -5.53 -10.47 -3.45
N THR A 423 -4.23 -10.19 -3.33
CA THR A 423 -3.28 -11.08 -2.69
C THR A 423 -3.34 -10.91 -1.18
N GLN A 424 -3.29 -12.04 -0.46
CA GLN A 424 -3.19 -12.02 1.00
C GLN A 424 -1.74 -11.74 1.42
N THR A 425 -1.56 -11.09 2.55
CA THR A 425 -0.28 -11.04 3.27
C THR A 425 -0.56 -11.12 4.76
N VAL A 426 0.25 -11.85 5.51
CA VAL A 426 0.18 -11.93 6.96
C VAL A 426 1.41 -11.26 7.54
N THR A 427 1.19 -10.39 8.52
CA THR A 427 2.26 -9.80 9.32
C THR A 427 2.24 -10.38 10.72
N THR A 428 3.33 -11.03 11.11
CA THR A 428 3.49 -11.63 12.44
C THR A 428 4.56 -10.87 13.21
N ILE A 429 4.21 -10.40 14.40
CA ILE A 429 5.13 -9.75 15.35
C ILE A 429 5.45 -10.73 16.46
N ILE A 430 6.74 -11.00 16.64
CA ILE A 430 7.27 -11.96 17.61
C ILE A 430 8.18 -11.22 18.59
N ALA A 431 8.09 -11.55 19.88
CA ALA A 431 8.97 -11.05 20.92
C ALA A 431 9.57 -12.22 21.73
N ASN A 432 10.55 -11.93 22.58
CA ASN A 432 11.26 -12.93 23.39
C ASN A 432 11.87 -14.04 22.53
N ALA A 433 12.35 -13.68 21.34
CA ALA A 433 12.81 -14.61 20.32
C ALA A 433 14.32 -14.50 20.10
N THR A 434 14.96 -15.58 19.70
CA THR A 434 16.34 -15.54 19.21
C THR A 434 16.38 -16.39 17.96
N LEU A 435 16.90 -15.83 16.86
CA LEU A 435 17.02 -16.58 15.62
C LEU A 435 18.03 -17.71 15.78
N ALA A 436 17.59 -18.93 15.49
CA ALA A 436 18.47 -20.09 15.39
C ALA A 436 19.31 -20.00 14.11
N HIS A 437 20.51 -19.43 14.22
CA HIS A 437 21.44 -19.19 13.10
C HIS A 437 21.75 -20.47 12.30
N GLU A 438 21.84 -21.62 12.96
CA GLU A 438 22.07 -22.93 12.34
C GLU A 438 20.98 -23.28 11.30
N ASN A 439 19.73 -22.89 11.55
CA ASN A 439 18.61 -23.14 10.64
C ASN A 439 18.66 -22.25 9.39
N PHE A 440 19.50 -21.22 9.42
CA PHE A 440 19.81 -20.38 8.26
C PHE A 440 21.19 -20.72 7.67
N GLY A 441 21.82 -21.83 8.08
CA GLY A 441 23.13 -22.24 7.56
C GLY A 441 24.28 -21.28 7.94
N LEU A 442 24.09 -20.47 8.98
CA LEU A 442 25.10 -19.56 9.52
C LEU A 442 25.77 -20.17 10.76
N THR A 443 27.01 -19.80 11.02
CA THR A 443 27.74 -20.19 12.25
C THR A 443 27.43 -19.25 13.42
N GLU A 444 27.74 -19.65 14.67
CA GLU A 444 27.52 -18.80 15.87
C GLU A 444 28.22 -17.43 15.78
N ASP A 445 29.37 -17.36 15.11
CA ASP A 445 30.15 -16.14 14.90
C ASP A 445 29.60 -15.24 13.78
N GLU A 446 28.62 -15.72 13.01
CA GLU A 446 27.99 -15.00 11.91
C GLU A 446 26.69 -14.35 12.34
N ASN A 447 26.70 -13.01 12.40
CA ASN A 447 25.50 -12.24 12.70
C ASN A 447 24.46 -12.40 11.58
N VAL A 448 23.25 -12.81 11.94
CA VAL A 448 22.10 -12.78 11.03
C VAL A 448 21.79 -11.32 10.64
N PRO A 449 21.67 -11.00 9.33
CA PRO A 449 21.33 -9.66 8.88
C PRO A 449 20.05 -9.14 9.54
N ARG A 450 19.96 -7.81 9.74
CA ARG A 450 18.73 -7.17 10.25
C ARG A 450 17.51 -7.54 9.42
N SER A 451 17.66 -7.46 8.11
CA SER A 451 16.57 -7.64 7.15
C SER A 451 16.92 -8.79 6.21
N ILE A 452 16.04 -9.80 6.19
CA ILE A 452 16.11 -10.95 5.32
C ILE A 452 14.97 -10.82 4.31
N SER A 453 15.30 -10.75 3.03
CA SER A 453 14.34 -10.99 1.95
C SER A 453 14.55 -12.40 1.41
N VAL A 454 13.46 -13.05 1.02
CA VAL A 454 13.50 -14.45 0.58
C VAL A 454 13.21 -14.51 -0.92
N THR A 455 14.00 -15.29 -1.65
CA THR A 455 13.77 -15.53 -3.09
C THR A 455 12.43 -16.27 -3.29
N ALA A 456 11.92 -16.31 -4.52
CA ALA A 456 10.71 -17.06 -4.84
C ALA A 456 10.80 -18.54 -4.44
N ARG A 457 11.98 -19.15 -4.62
CA ARG A 457 12.24 -20.52 -4.18
C ARG A 457 12.27 -20.63 -2.66
N GLY A 458 13.05 -19.79 -1.99
CA GLY A 458 13.13 -19.81 -0.53
C GLY A 458 11.76 -19.59 0.12
N LYS A 459 10.91 -18.74 -0.48
CA LYS A 459 9.54 -18.50 0.00
C LYS A 459 8.68 -19.77 -0.08
N GLN A 460 8.82 -20.56 -1.14
CA GLN A 460 8.12 -21.85 -1.26
C GLN A 460 8.62 -22.87 -0.23
N GLU A 461 9.92 -22.86 0.09
CA GLU A 461 10.52 -23.79 1.05
C GLU A 461 10.23 -23.40 2.50
N GLU A 462 10.24 -22.10 2.82
CA GLU A 462 10.21 -21.59 4.19
C GLU A 462 8.83 -21.07 4.61
N GLY A 463 8.01 -20.64 3.66
CA GLY A 463 6.66 -20.12 3.90
C GLY A 463 6.59 -18.66 4.35
N PHE A 464 7.65 -17.88 4.17
CA PHE A 464 7.68 -16.43 4.44
C PHE A 464 8.44 -15.68 3.35
N SER A 465 8.10 -14.39 3.12
CA SER A 465 8.71 -13.53 2.10
C SER A 465 9.78 -12.60 2.66
N ALA A 466 9.63 -12.18 3.91
CA ALA A 466 10.65 -11.38 4.59
C ALA A 466 10.62 -11.55 6.11
N LEU A 467 11.78 -11.39 6.73
CA LEU A 467 11.97 -11.41 8.18
C LEU A 467 12.87 -10.25 8.57
N SER A 468 12.46 -9.46 9.57
CA SER A 468 13.23 -8.30 10.02
C SER A 468 13.32 -8.27 11.55
N ARG A 469 14.53 -8.08 12.05
CA ARG A 469 14.77 -7.75 13.46
C ARG A 469 14.51 -6.26 13.68
N LEU A 470 13.65 -5.93 14.63
CA LEU A 470 13.19 -4.56 14.87
C LEU A 470 13.95 -3.84 15.98
N SER A 471 14.26 -4.53 17.09
CA SER A 471 15.11 -3.96 18.16
C SER A 471 15.57 -5.03 19.15
N ASP A 472 16.72 -4.78 19.77
CA ASP A 472 17.26 -5.53 20.91
C ASP A 472 17.23 -4.67 22.20
N THR A 473 16.08 -4.05 22.55
CA THR A 473 16.01 -3.20 23.76
C THR A 473 15.93 -4.04 25.04
N GLU A 474 16.49 -3.53 26.15
CA GLU A 474 16.19 -4.05 27.49
C GLU A 474 14.67 -3.98 27.73
N GLY A 475 14.04 -5.15 27.89
CA GLY A 475 12.58 -5.30 28.02
C GLY A 475 11.87 -5.84 26.77
N SER A 476 12.50 -5.73 25.58
CA SER A 476 11.98 -6.19 24.30
C SER A 476 12.94 -7.19 23.61
N SER A 477 13.63 -8.03 24.38
CA SER A 477 14.65 -8.95 23.84
C SER A 477 14.10 -9.75 22.65
N GLY A 478 14.68 -9.55 21.47
CA GLY A 478 14.32 -10.29 20.27
C GLY A 478 12.95 -9.96 19.69
N LEU A 479 12.75 -8.71 19.27
CA LEU A 479 11.54 -8.30 18.54
C LEU A 479 11.74 -8.49 17.03
N PHE A 480 10.87 -9.29 16.41
CA PHE A 480 10.90 -9.62 14.99
C PHE A 480 9.56 -9.32 14.32
N LYS A 481 9.65 -8.98 13.03
CA LYS A 481 8.53 -8.84 12.11
C LYS A 481 8.72 -9.80 10.94
N ILE A 482 7.68 -10.56 10.61
CA ILE A 482 7.69 -11.51 9.50
C ILE A 482 6.52 -11.19 8.57
N PHE A 483 6.79 -11.20 7.27
CA PHE A 483 5.78 -11.20 6.23
C PHE A 483 5.68 -12.58 5.61
N SER A 484 4.46 -13.10 5.47
CA SER A 484 4.18 -14.41 4.87
C SER A 484 2.89 -14.39 4.06
N PRO A 485 2.71 -15.28 3.07
CA PRO A 485 1.44 -15.40 2.34
C PRO A 485 0.30 -15.90 3.24
N ASP A 486 0.62 -16.78 4.19
CA ASP A 486 -0.32 -17.44 5.09
C ASP A 486 0.13 -17.33 6.56
N ARG A 487 -0.76 -17.71 7.49
CA ARG A 487 -0.42 -17.77 8.92
C ARG A 487 0.73 -18.77 9.13
N LEU A 488 1.71 -18.37 9.94
CA LEU A 488 2.86 -19.21 10.27
C LEU A 488 2.45 -20.26 11.30
N THR A 489 2.83 -21.51 11.06
CA THR A 489 2.57 -22.60 11.99
C THR A 489 3.51 -22.55 13.19
N GLU A 490 3.06 -23.12 14.32
CA GLU A 490 3.90 -23.28 15.51
C GLU A 490 5.19 -24.04 15.20
N THR A 491 5.14 -25.04 14.32
CA THR A 491 6.32 -25.79 13.86
C THR A 491 7.33 -24.90 13.13
N GLN A 492 6.88 -24.03 12.22
CA GLN A 492 7.76 -23.09 11.51
C GLN A 492 8.41 -22.11 12.49
N LEU A 493 7.62 -21.51 13.38
CA LEU A 493 8.12 -20.54 14.35
C LEU A 493 9.08 -21.18 15.36
N SER A 494 8.77 -22.39 15.83
CA SER A 494 9.62 -23.11 16.79
C SER A 494 10.94 -23.54 16.16
N ARG A 495 10.95 -23.84 14.86
CA ARG A 495 12.17 -24.06 14.10
C ARG A 495 13.03 -22.79 14.11
N TRP A 496 12.50 -21.62 13.78
CA TRP A 496 13.34 -20.41 13.67
C TRP A 496 13.72 -19.77 15.01
N PHE A 497 12.86 -19.88 16.04
CA PHE A 497 13.02 -19.14 17.30
C PHE A 497 13.12 -20.00 18.56
N GLY A 498 13.12 -21.33 18.43
CA GLY A 498 13.08 -22.25 19.57
C GLY A 498 11.73 -22.25 20.28
N SER A 499 11.69 -22.63 21.57
CA SER A 499 10.43 -22.82 22.31
C SER A 499 9.93 -21.58 23.06
N ASN A 500 10.74 -20.52 23.16
CA ASN A 500 10.51 -19.42 24.10
C ASN A 500 9.93 -18.16 23.47
N TYR A 501 9.70 -18.17 22.15
CA TYR A 501 9.13 -17.03 21.43
C TYR A 501 7.69 -16.76 21.86
N ILE A 502 7.27 -15.51 21.72
CA ILE A 502 5.91 -15.06 22.00
C ILE A 502 5.38 -14.35 20.77
N VAL A 503 4.31 -14.86 20.16
CA VAL A 503 3.56 -14.14 19.13
C VAL A 503 2.80 -13.00 19.81
N LYS A 504 3.24 -11.75 19.59
CA LYS A 504 2.61 -10.55 20.15
C LYS A 504 1.40 -10.10 19.36
N HIS A 505 1.47 -10.25 18.04
CA HIS A 505 0.40 -9.85 17.15
C HIS A 505 0.48 -10.59 15.83
N GLU A 506 -0.68 -10.89 15.25
CA GLU A 506 -0.80 -11.36 13.89
C GLU A 506 -1.87 -10.54 13.19
N LYS A 507 -1.49 -9.90 12.08
CA LYS A 507 -2.38 -9.13 11.24
C LYS A 507 -2.49 -9.77 9.88
N ILE A 508 -3.70 -10.19 9.53
CA ILE A 508 -4.00 -10.69 8.20
C ILE A 508 -4.47 -9.53 7.35
N TRP A 509 -3.73 -9.28 6.28
CA TRP A 509 -4.07 -8.40 5.19
C TRP A 509 -4.69 -9.25 4.08
N GLY A 510 -5.96 -9.58 4.23
CA GLY A 510 -6.70 -10.37 3.23
C GLY A 510 -7.46 -11.58 3.74
N GLY A 511 -7.86 -12.46 2.82
CA GLY A 511 -8.62 -13.68 3.03
C GLY A 511 -9.80 -13.87 2.06
N PRO A 512 -10.77 -14.76 2.37
CA PRO A 512 -11.93 -15.08 1.53
C PRO A 512 -12.81 -13.87 1.13
N HIS A 513 -12.60 -12.74 1.81
CA HIS A 513 -13.37 -11.51 1.63
C HIS A 513 -12.46 -10.27 1.38
N GLY A 514 -11.17 -10.46 1.10
CA GLY A 514 -10.31 -9.36 0.60
C GLY A 514 -8.80 -9.65 0.57
N GLY A 515 -7.96 -8.65 0.33
CA GLY A 515 -6.49 -8.78 0.27
C GLY A 515 -5.73 -7.47 0.46
N ALA A 516 -4.42 -7.57 0.67
CA ALA A 516 -3.50 -6.45 0.91
C ALA A 516 -3.32 -5.59 -0.35
N TYR A 517 -3.15 -6.24 -1.49
CA TYR A 517 -2.85 -5.61 -2.77
C TYR A 517 -3.68 -6.23 -3.89
N PRO A 518 -4.05 -5.47 -4.92
CA PRO A 518 -4.68 -6.05 -6.10
C PRO A 518 -3.75 -7.09 -6.73
N ASP A 519 -4.32 -8.17 -7.25
CA ASP A 519 -3.64 -9.03 -8.21
C ASP A 519 -3.45 -8.23 -9.50
N PHE A 520 -2.21 -7.88 -9.82
CA PHE A 520 -1.93 -7.03 -10.98
C PHE A 520 -2.03 -7.78 -12.30
N GLY A 521 -2.24 -9.11 -12.27
CA GLY A 521 -2.57 -9.93 -13.44
C GLY A 521 -1.52 -9.92 -14.56
N GLY A 522 -0.31 -9.45 -14.29
CA GLY A 522 0.77 -9.32 -15.27
C GLY A 522 0.55 -8.24 -16.32
N GLY A 523 -0.28 -7.22 -16.08
CA GLY A 523 -0.57 -6.17 -17.07
C GLY A 523 -1.61 -6.56 -18.14
N GLY A 524 -1.63 -5.82 -19.25
CA GLY A 524 -2.50 -6.08 -20.41
C GLY A 524 -3.95 -5.54 -20.31
N GLU A 525 -4.83 -5.96 -21.22
CA GLU A 525 -6.24 -5.50 -21.27
C GLU A 525 -7.06 -5.95 -20.05
N ALA A 526 -6.68 -7.06 -19.43
CA ALA A 526 -7.26 -7.52 -18.17
C ALA A 526 -7.01 -6.54 -17.00
N VAL A 527 -6.12 -5.56 -17.19
CA VAL A 527 -5.66 -4.63 -16.15
C VAL A 527 -6.26 -3.23 -16.25
N ARG A 528 -7.06 -2.94 -17.30
CA ARG A 528 -7.68 -1.62 -17.52
C ARG A 528 -8.41 -1.11 -16.27
N SER A 529 -8.11 0.12 -15.88
CA SER A 529 -8.68 0.72 -14.67
C SER A 529 -10.15 1.08 -14.89
N LEU A 530 -10.96 1.01 -13.84
CA LEU A 530 -12.28 1.64 -13.83
C LEU A 530 -12.14 3.18 -13.99
N PRO A 531 -13.16 3.87 -14.52
CA PRO A 531 -13.19 5.33 -14.46
C PRO A 531 -13.25 5.81 -13.01
N PHE A 532 -12.83 7.06 -12.79
CA PHE A 532 -12.97 7.72 -11.48
C PHE A 532 -14.42 8.06 -11.14
N LEU A 533 -15.29 8.24 -12.14
CA LEU A 533 -16.73 8.42 -11.98
C LEU A 533 -17.44 7.12 -12.40
N LEU A 534 -18.06 6.43 -11.44
CA LEU A 534 -18.79 5.17 -11.68
C LEU A 534 -20.26 5.39 -12.04
N HIS A 535 -20.84 6.49 -11.54
CA HIS A 535 -22.22 6.86 -11.79
C HIS A 535 -22.43 8.36 -11.63
N GLY A 536 -23.21 8.95 -12.52
CA GLY A 536 -23.72 10.31 -12.42
C GLY A 536 -24.39 10.76 -13.71
N ASP A 537 -25.19 11.81 -13.62
CA ASP A 537 -25.91 12.40 -14.76
C ASP A 537 -24.98 13.13 -15.74
N GLU A 538 -25.38 13.16 -17.01
CA GLU A 538 -24.63 13.79 -18.11
C GLU A 538 -24.49 15.31 -17.96
N ASP A 539 -25.49 15.96 -17.38
CA ASP A 539 -25.54 17.42 -17.19
C ASP A 539 -24.69 17.91 -16.00
N GLY A 540 -24.13 16.99 -15.22
CA GLY A 540 -23.29 17.30 -14.07
C GLY A 540 -24.05 17.66 -12.80
N THR A 541 -25.39 17.68 -12.79
CA THR A 541 -26.16 18.28 -11.69
C THR A 541 -26.69 17.28 -10.67
N GLY A 542 -26.91 16.03 -11.08
CA GLY A 542 -27.46 15.01 -10.19
C GLY A 542 -26.42 14.20 -9.41
N PRO A 543 -26.91 13.27 -8.56
CA PRO A 543 -26.11 12.53 -7.61
C PRO A 543 -25.00 11.73 -8.27
N SER A 544 -23.88 11.56 -7.57
CA SER A 544 -22.69 10.94 -8.17
C SER A 544 -21.96 9.95 -7.27
N LEU A 545 -21.36 8.94 -7.92
CA LEU A 545 -20.48 7.94 -7.30
C LEU A 545 -19.08 8.04 -7.91
N PHE A 546 -18.11 8.45 -7.12
CA PHE A 546 -16.69 8.42 -7.51
C PHE A 546 -15.94 7.25 -6.88
N TYR A 547 -14.84 6.84 -7.50
CA TYR A 547 -14.02 5.71 -7.06
C TYR A 547 -12.53 6.03 -7.05
N ILE A 548 -11.97 6.23 -5.85
CA ILE A 548 -10.56 6.57 -5.65
C ILE A 548 -9.66 5.39 -6.02
N ASN A 549 -10.01 4.18 -5.57
CA ASN A 549 -9.15 3.00 -5.73
C ASN A 549 -9.07 2.50 -7.18
N ALA A 550 -9.73 3.15 -8.14
CA ALA A 550 -9.51 2.94 -9.57
C ALA A 550 -8.00 2.98 -9.91
N ILE A 551 -7.27 3.96 -9.36
CA ILE A 551 -5.84 4.14 -9.62
C ILE A 551 -4.98 2.98 -9.10
N GLU A 552 -5.46 2.27 -8.08
CA GLU A 552 -4.73 1.15 -7.48
C GLU A 552 -4.67 -0.08 -8.37
N ALA A 553 -5.46 -0.13 -9.44
CA ALA A 553 -5.42 -1.20 -10.44
C ALA A 553 -4.05 -1.34 -11.15
N THR A 554 -3.16 -0.35 -11.01
CA THR A 554 -1.84 -0.31 -11.67
C THR A 554 -0.65 -0.21 -10.71
N VAL A 555 -0.88 0.23 -9.47
CA VAL A 555 0.13 0.30 -8.43
C VAL A 555 -0.57 0.61 -7.10
N SER A 556 -0.13 0.02 -6.00
CA SER A 556 -0.63 0.36 -4.66
C SER A 556 0.48 0.93 -3.78
N ALA A 557 0.24 2.13 -3.25
CA ALA A 557 1.06 2.80 -2.23
C ALA A 557 0.25 3.95 -1.59
N MET A 558 0.68 4.45 -0.43
CA MET A 558 0.01 5.58 0.24
C MET A 558 -0.09 6.82 -0.66
N GLU A 559 0.99 7.14 -1.38
CA GLU A 559 1.03 8.26 -2.32
C GLU A 559 0.04 8.07 -3.48
N ILE A 560 -0.11 6.85 -3.98
CA ILE A 560 -1.06 6.53 -5.05
C ILE A 560 -2.50 6.75 -4.58
N SER A 561 -2.86 6.31 -3.37
CA SER A 561 -4.17 6.60 -2.80
C SER A 561 -4.39 8.11 -2.60
N ALA A 562 -3.35 8.87 -2.24
CA ALA A 562 -3.43 10.33 -2.10
C ALA A 562 -3.59 11.05 -3.45
N ILE A 563 -2.89 10.60 -4.50
CA ILE A 563 -3.05 11.11 -5.87
C ILE A 563 -4.48 10.84 -6.36
N GLY A 564 -4.97 9.59 -6.23
CA GLY A 564 -6.34 9.25 -6.58
C GLY A 564 -7.37 10.11 -5.84
N ALA A 565 -7.15 10.34 -4.54
CA ALA A 565 -7.99 11.22 -3.74
C ALA A 565 -7.99 12.66 -4.25
N LYS A 566 -6.84 13.21 -4.66
CA LYS A 566 -6.75 14.58 -5.20
C LYS A 566 -7.47 14.74 -6.53
N VAL A 567 -7.30 13.78 -7.43
CA VAL A 567 -7.96 13.75 -8.73
C VAL A 567 -9.48 13.64 -8.56
N VAL A 568 -9.94 12.69 -7.75
CA VAL A 568 -11.37 12.49 -7.47
C VAL A 568 -11.99 13.70 -6.74
N ALA A 569 -11.31 14.26 -5.75
CA ALA A 569 -11.80 15.45 -5.06
C ALA A 569 -11.95 16.64 -6.01
N LYS A 570 -11.04 16.81 -6.99
CA LYS A 570 -11.14 17.85 -8.01
C LYS A 570 -12.35 17.61 -8.93
N LEU A 571 -12.52 16.39 -9.42
CA LEU A 571 -13.69 15.99 -10.22
C LEU A 571 -15.01 16.26 -9.49
N ALA A 572 -15.10 15.82 -8.23
CA ALA A 572 -16.28 16.01 -7.39
C ALA A 572 -16.54 17.50 -7.13
N ALA A 573 -15.50 18.27 -6.82
CA ALA A 573 -15.64 19.71 -6.59
C ALA A 573 -16.09 20.48 -7.84
N ILE A 574 -15.60 20.11 -9.03
CA ILE A 574 -16.07 20.70 -10.29
C ILE A 574 -17.55 20.36 -10.53
N ARG A 575 -17.93 19.09 -10.35
CA ARG A 575 -19.31 18.62 -10.56
C ARG A 575 -20.29 19.29 -9.60
N MET A 576 -19.92 19.45 -8.34
CA MET A 576 -20.72 20.19 -7.34
C MET A 576 -20.71 21.71 -7.55
N GLY A 577 -20.03 22.21 -8.59
CA GLY A 577 -19.91 23.65 -8.86
C GLY A 577 -19.10 24.41 -7.81
N ILE A 578 -18.28 23.72 -7.02
CA ILE A 578 -17.37 24.30 -6.01
C ILE A 578 -16.18 24.95 -6.72
N LEU A 579 -15.57 24.20 -7.64
CA LEU A 579 -14.52 24.67 -8.54
C LEU A 579 -15.11 24.98 -9.93
N ALA A 580 -14.52 25.96 -10.60
CA ALA A 580 -14.77 26.19 -12.01
C ALA A 580 -14.00 25.17 -12.89
N HIS A 581 -14.53 24.90 -14.07
CA HIS A 581 -13.89 24.09 -15.11
C HIS A 581 -12.65 24.75 -15.71
#